data_AF-A0AAE3QHD4-F1
#
_entry.id   AF-A0AAE3QHD4-F1
#
_cell.length_a   1.000
_cell.length_b   1.000
_cell.length_c   1.000
_cell.angle_alpha   90.00
_cell.angle_beta   90.00
_cell.angle_gamma   90.00
#
_symmetry.space_group_name_H-M   'P 1'
#
loop_
_entity.id
_entity.type
_entity.pdbx_description
1 polymer ?
#
loop_
_entity_poly.entity_id
_entity_poly.type
_entity_poly.pdbx_seq_one_letter_code
_entity_poly.pdbx_strand_id
1 'polypeptide(L)' 'MKTAFGALGWKPAEFWDSTLTEFFQAIEGWNEANGVEKKAGPPTEDDLESLAKRYGG' A
#
# COMPACT_ATOMS: atom_id res chain seq x y z
N MET A 1 4.79 5.21 10.77
CA MET A 1 6.19 5.68 10.81
C MET A 1 7.25 4.61 10.54
N LYS A 2 7.05 3.32 10.90
CA LYS A 2 8.03 2.23 10.62
C LYS A 2 8.46 2.15 9.14
N THR A 3 7.53 2.37 8.21
CA THR A 3 7.81 2.38 6.77
C THR A 3 8.67 3.58 6.35
N ALA A 4 8.36 4.79 6.84
CA ALA A 4 9.11 6.01 6.54
C ALA A 4 10.57 5.92 7.03
N PHE A 5 10.78 5.56 8.29
CA PHE A 5 12.12 5.58 8.89
C PHE A 5 12.93 4.31 8.61
N GLY A 6 12.24 3.18 8.40
CA GLY A 6 12.88 1.89 8.13
C GLY A 6 13.08 1.64 6.64
N ALA A 7 11.98 1.54 5.89
CA ALA A 7 12.03 1.14 4.49
C ALA A 7 12.51 2.27 3.57
N LEU A 8 11.98 3.49 3.77
CA LEU A 8 12.37 4.66 2.97
C LEU A 8 13.65 5.34 3.50
N GLY A 9 14.06 5.05 4.74
CA GLY A 9 15.24 5.64 5.37
C GLY A 9 15.14 7.15 5.66
N TRP A 10 13.93 7.70 5.64
CA TRP A 10 13.71 9.13 5.89
C TRP A 10 14.07 9.50 7.32
N LYS A 11 14.66 10.68 7.49
CA LYS A 11 14.79 11.31 8.80
C LYS A 11 13.42 11.82 9.24
N PRO A 12 13.19 11.99 10.56
CA PRO A 12 11.95 12.56 11.06
C PRO A 12 11.56 13.89 10.40
N ALA A 13 12.52 14.77 10.14
CA ALA A 13 12.26 16.05 9.48
C ALA A 13 11.68 15.88 8.06
N GLU A 14 12.23 14.96 7.26
CA GLU A 14 11.75 14.69 5.90
C GLU A 14 10.33 14.11 5.92
N PHE A 15 10.01 13.25 6.88
CA PHE A 15 8.65 12.73 7.05
C PHE A 15 7.65 13.82 7.45
N TRP A 16 8.01 14.71 8.36
CA TRP A 16 7.10 15.77 8.82
C TRP A 16 6.91 16.90 7.83
N ASP A 17 7.87 17.12 6.93
CA ASP A 17 7.79 18.12 5.86
C ASP A 17 7.02 17.59 4.64
N SER A 18 6.91 16.26 4.50
CA SER A 18 6.18 15.62 3.40
C SER A 18 4.66 15.67 3.56
N THR A 19 3.96 15.79 2.43
CA THR A 19 2.52 15.59 2.34
C THR A 19 2.16 14.10 2.34
N LEU A 20 0.90 13.78 2.66
CA LEU A 20 0.40 12.41 2.56
C LEU A 20 0.55 11.82 1.15
N THR A 21 0.35 12.64 0.12
CA THR A 21 0.50 12.22 -1.28
C THR A 21 1.94 11.80 -1.59
N GLU A 22 2.91 12.63 -1.21
CA GLU A 22 4.34 12.33 -1.43
C GLU A 22 4.76 11.09 -0.64
N PHE A 23 4.26 10.92 0.58
CA PHE A 23 4.52 9.72 1.36
C PHE A 23 4.01 8.45 0.67
N PHE A 24 2.79 8.47 0.13
CA PHE A 24 2.25 7.31 -0.59
C PHE A 24 2.98 7.05 -1.91
N GLN A 25 3.33 8.09 -2.67
CA GLN A 25 4.14 7.94 -3.89
C GLN A 25 5.50 7.33 -3.59
N ALA A 26 6.15 7.74 -2.50
CA ALA A 26 7.42 7.16 -2.08
C ALA A 26 7.29 5.67 -1.70
N ILE A 27 6.19 5.29 -1.03
CA ILE A 27 5.89 3.88 -0.74
C ILE A 27 5.67 3.09 -2.04
N GLU A 28 4.91 3.64 -2.99
CA GLU A 28 4.64 2.99 -4.27
C GLU A 28 5.94 2.77 -5.06
N GLY A 29 6.78 3.80 -5.19
CA GLY A 29 8.08 3.68 -5.85
C GLY A 29 9.00 2.68 -5.15
N TRP A 30 9.02 2.67 -3.81
CA TRP A 30 9.78 1.68 -3.05
C TRP A 30 9.27 0.25 -3.29
N ASN A 31 7.95 0.05 -3.31
CA ASN A 31 7.34 -1.26 -3.60
C ASN A 31 7.69 -1.75 -5.00
N GLU A 32 7.57 -0.88 -6.02
CA GLU A 32 7.95 -1.19 -7.40
C GLU A 32 9.44 -1.57 -7.49
N ALA A 33 10.33 -0.83 -6.82
CA ALA A 33 11.76 -1.12 -6.79
C ALA A 33 12.11 -2.44 -6.08
N ASN A 34 11.28 -2.88 -5.14
CA ASN A 34 11.47 -4.13 -4.39
C ASN A 34 10.67 -5.31 -4.97
N GLY A 35 10.08 -5.15 -6.15
CA GLY A 35 9.33 -6.21 -6.83
C GLY A 35 8.06 -6.62 -6.10
N VAL A 36 7.52 -5.76 -5.23
CA VAL A 36 6.20 -5.98 -4.64
C VAL A 36 5.19 -5.78 -5.75
N GLU A 37 4.53 -6.87 -6.16
CA GLU A 37 3.47 -6.81 -7.16
C GLU A 37 2.41 -5.81 -6.70
N LYS A 38 1.95 -4.96 -7.65
CA LYS A 38 0.82 -4.06 -7.39
C LYS A 38 -0.30 -4.92 -6.82
N LYS A 39 -0.95 -4.43 -5.76
CA LYS A 39 -2.08 -5.11 -5.13
C LYS A 39 -2.95 -5.69 -6.22
N ALA A 40 -3.26 -6.99 -6.09
CA ALA A 40 -4.22 -7.68 -6.94
C ALA A 40 -5.38 -6.74 -7.22
N GLY A 41 -5.80 -6.69 -8.49
CA GLY A 41 -6.83 -5.78 -8.96
C GLY A 41 -8.11 -5.86 -8.10
N PRO A 42 -9.10 -5.00 -8.39
CA PRO A 42 -10.40 -5.14 -7.75
C PRO A 42 -10.85 -6.62 -7.76
N PRO A 43 -11.45 -7.12 -6.67
CA PRO A 43 -11.90 -8.51 -6.59
C PRO A 43 -12.71 -8.85 -7.83
N THR A 44 -12.53 -10.06 -8.34
CA THR A 44 -13.36 -10.54 -9.44
C THR A 44 -14.80 -10.72 -8.97
N GLU A 45 -15.74 -10.78 -9.91
CA GLU A 45 -17.14 -11.06 -9.59
C GLU A 45 -17.29 -12.42 -8.86
N ASP A 46 -16.48 -13.40 -9.26
CA ASP A 46 -16.38 -14.71 -8.58
C ASP A 46 -15.86 -14.59 -7.14
N ASP A 47 -14.88 -13.71 -6.87
CA ASP A 47 -14.40 -13.45 -5.52
C ASP A 47 -15.49 -12.83 -4.64
N LEU A 48 -16.27 -11.90 -5.21
CA LEU A 48 -17.39 -11.25 -4.54
C LEU A 48 -18.52 -12.25 -4.26
N GLU A 49 -18.86 -13.11 -5.22
CA GLU A 49 -19.88 -14.15 -5.06
C GLU A 49 -19.46 -15.19 -4.01
N SER A 50 -18.19 -15.61 -4.01
CA SER A 50 -17.64 -16.51 -3.00
C SER A 50 -17.68 -15.91 -1.58
N LEU A 51 -17.36 -14.62 -1.45
CA LEU A 51 -17.47 -13.89 -0.20
C LEU A 51 -18.93 -13.75 0.26
N ALA A 52 -19.84 -13.41 -0.65
CA ALA A 52 -21.27 -13.32 -0.38
C ALA A 52 -21.84 -14.68 0.05
N LYS A 53 -21.45 -15.78 -0.59
CA LYS A 53 -21.88 -17.13 -0.18
C LYS A 53 -21.35 -17.52 1.20
N ARG A 54 -20.14 -17.07 1.55
CA ARG A 54 -19.48 -17.43 2.82
C ARG A 54 -19.95 -16.57 4.00
N TYR A 55 -20.36 -15.33 3.76
CA TYR A 55 -20.63 -14.35 4.83
C TYR A 55 -21.97 -13.61 4.69
N GLY A 56 -22.71 -13.80 3.60
CA GLY A 56 -23.79 -12.92 3.16
C GLY A 56 -25.15 -13.10 3.83
N GLY A 57 -25.40 -14.21 4.54
CA GLY A 57 -26.65 -14.41 5.30
C GLY A 57 -27.89 -14.64 4.45
#